data_AF-A0A356QS68-F1
#
_entry.id   AF-A0A356QS68-F1
#
_cell.length_a   1.000
_cell.length_b   1.000
_cell.length_c   1.000
_cell.angle_alpha   90.00
_cell.angle_beta   90.00
_cell.angle_gamma   90.00
#
_symmetry.space_group_name_H-M   'P 1'
#
loop_
_entity.id
_entity.type
_entity.pdbx_description
1 polymer ?
#
loop_
_entity_poly.entity_id
_entity_poly.type
_entity_poly.pdbx_seq_one_letter_code
_entity_poly.pdbx_strand_id
1 'polypeptide(L)'
;IGYAIVAGTAGTGCWVIAHECGHRAFAKQNWLQDVIGYCLHSIMLVPYFSWQRSHSVHHARTNHLDSGETHVPHRDTTPSGAARLWWHETIGDEAFAIVLILINTVAGWAPSFFFLG
;
A
#
# COMPACT_ATOMS: atom_id res chain seq x y z
N ILE A 1 -18.18 11.88 9.93
CA ILE A 1 -17.00 12.59 10.51
C ILE A 1 -16.38 11.78 11.65
N GLY A 2 -17.09 11.49 12.75
CA GLY A 2 -16.53 10.71 13.86
C GLY A 2 -15.93 9.35 13.47
N TYR A 3 -16.65 8.57 12.65
CA TYR A 3 -16.13 7.31 12.08
C TYR A 3 -14.81 7.49 11.32
N ALA A 4 -14.74 8.49 10.43
CA ALA A 4 -13.55 8.75 9.62
C ALA A 4 -12.35 9.21 10.48
N ILE A 5 -12.59 9.97 11.54
CA ILE A 5 -11.54 10.39 12.47
C ILE A 5 -11.00 9.18 13.23
N VAL A 6 -11.87 8.33 13.79
CA VAL A 6 -11.46 7.13 14.54
C VAL A 6 -10.74 6.13 13.63
N ALA A 7 -11.29 5.86 12.44
CA ALA A 7 -10.67 4.96 11.47
C ALA A 7 -9.33 5.51 10.95
N GLY A 8 -9.27 6.79 10.60
CA GLY A 8 -8.07 7.42 10.04
C GLY A 8 -6.95 7.70 11.04
N THR A 9 -7.25 7.73 12.35
CA THR A 9 -6.24 7.96 13.40
C THR A 9 -5.93 6.68 14.18
N ALA A 10 -6.86 6.21 15.01
CA ALA A 10 -6.67 5.03 15.85
C ALA A 10 -6.53 3.75 15.01
N GLY A 11 -7.32 3.62 13.93
CA GLY A 11 -7.18 2.51 12.98
C GLY A 11 -5.81 2.47 12.30
N THR A 12 -5.36 3.63 11.80
CA THR A 12 -4.00 3.78 11.23
C THR A 12 -2.90 3.47 12.24
N GLY A 13 -3.05 3.89 13.51
CA GLY A 13 -2.10 3.55 14.57
C GLY A 13 -1.99 2.04 14.80
N CYS A 14 -3.12 1.34 14.89
CA CYS A 14 -3.15 -0.12 14.99
C CYS A 14 -2.52 -0.80 13.76
N TRP A 15 -2.77 -0.28 12.57
CA TRP A 15 -2.15 -0.76 11.33
C TRP A 15 -0.63 -0.64 11.39
N VAL A 16 -0.09 0.52 11.77
CA VAL A 16 1.36 0.75 11.83
C VAL A 16 2.02 -0.20 12.82
N ILE A 17 1.44 -0.43 14.00
CA ILE A 17 2.01 -1.37 14.99
C ILE A 17 2.09 -2.79 14.40
N ALA A 18 1.01 -3.25 13.77
CA ALA A 18 0.96 -4.58 13.17
C ALA A 18 1.86 -4.70 11.93
N HIS A 19 2.02 -3.62 11.16
CA HIS A 19 2.97 -3.51 10.06
C HIS A 19 4.42 -3.66 10.55
N GLU A 20 4.81 -2.97 11.62
CA GLU A 20 6.14 -3.10 12.23
C GLU A 20 6.38 -4.50 12.82
N CYS A 21 5.33 -5.15 13.34
CA CYS A 21 5.41 -6.56 13.72
C CYS A 21 5.69 -7.47 12.51
N GLY A 22 5.09 -7.17 11.36
CA GLY A 22 5.37 -7.82 10.08
C GLY A 22 6.83 -7.70 9.64
N HIS A 23 7.43 -6.53 9.87
CA HIS A 23 8.86 -6.25 9.63
C HIS A 23 9.81 -6.88 10.64
N ARG A 24 9.26 -7.49 11.70
CA ARG A 24 10.03 -7.98 12.86
C ARG A 24 10.78 -6.87 13.61
N ALA A 25 10.30 -5.62 13.52
CA ALA A 25 10.98 -4.43 14.06
C ALA A 25 10.34 -3.86 15.35
N PHE A 26 9.17 -4.34 15.76
CA PHE A 26 8.42 -3.78 16.90
C PHE A 26 8.92 -4.27 18.27
N ALA A 27 9.26 -5.57 18.38
CA ALA A 27 9.71 -6.17 19.64
C ALA A 27 10.86 -7.16 19.41
N LYS A 28 11.59 -7.50 20.47
CA LYS A 28 12.76 -8.42 20.37
C LYS A 28 12.37 -9.86 20.02
N GLN A 29 11.18 -10.29 20.42
CA GLN A 29 10.73 -11.67 20.30
C GLN A 29 9.79 -11.83 19.12
N ASN A 30 10.16 -12.66 18.14
CA ASN A 30 9.38 -12.87 16.91
C ASN A 30 7.97 -13.43 17.18
N TRP A 31 7.82 -14.34 18.15
CA TRP A 31 6.52 -14.91 18.48
C TRP A 31 5.54 -13.84 19.03
N LEU A 32 6.05 -12.89 19.82
CA LEU A 32 5.22 -11.80 20.38
C LEU A 32 4.74 -10.88 19.26
N GLN A 33 5.62 -10.58 18.30
CA GLN A 33 5.27 -9.80 17.11
C GLN A 33 4.19 -10.49 16.28
N ASP A 34 4.30 -11.81 16.08
CA ASP A 34 3.27 -12.55 15.35
C ASP A 34 1.92 -12.56 16.07
N VAL A 35 1.91 -12.67 17.40
CA VAL A 35 0.66 -12.58 18.18
C VAL A 35 0.03 -11.20 18.03
N ILE A 36 0.80 -10.13 18.24
CA ILE A 36 0.30 -8.74 18.17
C ILE A 36 -0.18 -8.43 16.75
N GLY A 37 0.65 -8.72 15.75
CA GLY A 37 0.35 -8.47 14.35
C GLY A 37 -0.88 -9.26 13.88
N TYR A 38 -0.96 -10.55 14.21
CA TYR A 38 -2.11 -11.39 13.87
C TYR A 38 -3.41 -10.85 14.47
N CYS A 39 -3.42 -10.50 15.76
CA CYS A 39 -4.62 -9.98 16.41
C CYS A 39 -5.09 -8.65 15.81
N LEU A 40 -4.17 -7.68 15.67
CA LEU A 40 -4.50 -6.36 15.16
C LEU A 40 -4.96 -6.40 13.69
N HIS A 41 -4.21 -7.07 12.81
CA HIS A 41 -4.59 -7.20 11.40
C HIS A 41 -5.89 -8.00 11.24
N SER A 42 -6.14 -9.04 12.05
CA SER A 42 -7.40 -9.79 11.97
C SER A 42 -8.62 -8.95 12.34
N ILE A 43 -8.52 -8.05 13.34
CA ILE A 43 -9.59 -7.08 13.67
C ILE A 43 -9.88 -6.15 12.49
N MET A 44 -8.85 -5.83 11.70
CA MET A 44 -8.95 -5.01 10.49
C MET A 44 -9.24 -5.82 9.21
N LEU A 45 -9.57 -7.11 9.34
CA LEU A 45 -9.85 -8.02 8.23
C LEU A 45 -8.68 -8.20 7.25
N VAL A 46 -7.45 -8.08 7.76
CA VAL A 46 -6.21 -8.28 7.00
C VAL A 46 -5.59 -9.62 7.36
N PRO A 47 -5.33 -10.52 6.39
CA PRO A 47 -4.70 -11.80 6.65
C PRO A 47 -3.21 -11.60 6.96
N TYR A 48 -2.86 -11.49 8.24
CA TYR A 48 -1.54 -11.08 8.71
C TYR A 48 -0.36 -11.83 8.08
N PHE A 49 -0.37 -13.16 8.06
CA PHE A 49 0.77 -13.93 7.53
C PHE A 49 0.93 -13.81 6.01
N SER A 50 -0.18 -13.80 5.27
CA SER A 50 -0.16 -13.56 3.84
C SER A 50 0.36 -12.16 3.53
N TRP A 51 -0.12 -11.17 4.28
CA TRP A 51 0.34 -9.79 4.19
C TRP A 51 1.81 -9.64 4.57
N GLN A 52 2.28 -10.25 5.65
CA GLN A 52 3.69 -10.22 6.08
C GLN A 52 4.62 -10.70 4.96
N ARG A 53 4.26 -11.80 4.29
CA ARG A 53 5.04 -12.32 3.16
C ARG A 53 5.01 -11.38 1.96
N SER A 54 3.83 -10.98 1.49
CA SER A 54 3.70 -10.14 0.30
C SER A 54 4.33 -8.76 0.52
N HIS A 55 4.26 -8.24 1.75
CA HIS A 55 4.88 -6.98 2.15
C HIS A 55 6.41 -7.07 2.19
N SER A 56 6.97 -8.18 2.67
CA SER A 56 8.41 -8.42 2.57
C SER A 56 8.89 -8.44 1.11
N VAL A 57 8.13 -9.08 0.21
CA VAL A 57 8.41 -9.06 -1.24
C VAL A 57 8.27 -7.64 -1.79
N HIS A 58 7.23 -6.90 -1.39
CA HIS A 58 7.05 -5.50 -1.77
C HIS A 58 8.28 -4.66 -1.42
N HIS A 59 8.79 -4.72 -0.19
CA HIS A 59 9.99 -3.97 0.18
C HIS A 59 11.26 -4.43 -0.54
N ALA A 60 11.40 -5.74 -0.80
CA ALA A 60 12.56 -6.27 -1.52
C ALA A 60 12.54 -5.93 -3.02
N ARG A 61 11.35 -5.72 -3.61
CA ARG A 61 11.13 -5.60 -5.05
C ARG A 61 10.18 -4.46 -5.41
N THR A 62 10.21 -3.37 -4.66
CA THR A 62 9.32 -2.23 -4.87
C THR A 62 9.52 -1.69 -6.28
N ASN A 63 8.42 -1.48 -7.01
CA ASN A 63 8.43 -0.99 -8.38
C ASN A 63 9.21 -1.87 -9.39
N HIS A 64 9.46 -3.15 -9.10
CA HIS A 64 10.15 -4.04 -10.02
C HIS A 64 9.18 -4.61 -11.07
N LEU A 65 9.52 -4.46 -12.36
CA LEU A 65 8.65 -4.85 -13.49
C LEU A 65 8.38 -6.35 -13.62
N ASP A 66 9.39 -7.20 -13.38
CA ASP A 66 9.26 -8.66 -13.57
C ASP A 66 9.02 -9.44 -12.29
N SER A 67 9.64 -9.01 -11.19
CA SER A 67 9.70 -9.81 -9.95
C SER A 67 8.86 -9.21 -8.80
N GLY A 68 8.27 -8.03 -8.98
CA GLY A 68 7.37 -7.43 -8.00
C GLY A 68 6.00 -8.14 -8.00
N GLU A 69 5.39 -8.27 -6.83
CA GLU A 69 4.06 -8.87 -6.68
C GLU A 69 2.95 -7.83 -6.48
N THR A 70 3.28 -6.71 -5.83
CA THR A 70 2.36 -5.59 -5.60
C THR A 70 3.07 -4.29 -5.96
N HIS A 71 2.31 -3.29 -6.42
CA HIS A 71 2.86 -2.00 -6.86
C HIS A 71 3.84 -2.14 -8.04
N VAL A 72 3.52 -3.04 -8.98
CA VAL A 72 4.28 -3.20 -10.23
C VAL A 72 3.89 -2.07 -11.19
N PRO A 73 4.86 -1.29 -11.71
CA PRO A 73 4.55 -0.25 -12.69
C PRO A 73 4.05 -0.85 -14.00
N HIS A 74 3.17 -0.14 -14.69
CA HIS A 74 2.79 -0.49 -16.04
C HIS A 74 3.99 -0.40 -16.98
N ARG A 75 4.10 -1.38 -17.87
CA ARG A 75 5.05 -1.28 -18.98
C ARG A 75 4.49 -0.29 -19.99
N ASP A 76 5.34 0.55 -20.53
CA ASP A 76 5.05 1.44 -21.67
C ASP A 76 4.46 0.69 -22.88
N THR A 77 4.81 -0.59 -23.03
CA THR A 77 4.27 -1.49 -24.04
C THR A 77 2.81 -1.90 -23.84
N THR A 78 2.21 -1.68 -22.66
CA THR A 78 0.77 -1.93 -22.45
C THR A 78 -0.07 -0.69 -22.74
N PRO A 79 -1.32 -0.82 -23.21
CA PRO A 79 -2.20 0.35 -23.43
C PRO A 79 -2.36 1.24 -22.20
N SER A 80 -2.45 0.66 -21.01
CA SER A 80 -2.55 1.39 -19.74
C SER A 80 -1.25 2.13 -19.38
N GLY A 81 -0.09 1.53 -19.62
CA GLY A 81 1.20 2.18 -19.39
C GLY A 81 1.47 3.31 -20.38
N ALA A 82 1.18 3.10 -21.67
CA ALA A 82 1.27 4.15 -22.69
C ALA A 82 0.35 5.34 -22.35
N ALA A 83 -0.89 5.08 -21.95
CA ALA A 83 -1.83 6.13 -21.54
C ALA A 83 -1.34 6.89 -20.30
N ARG A 84 -0.81 6.17 -19.30
CA ARG A 84 -0.26 6.76 -18.08
C ARG A 84 0.95 7.65 -18.36
N LEU A 85 1.85 7.19 -19.24
CA LEU A 85 3.03 7.95 -19.66
C LEU A 85 2.64 9.19 -20.45
N TRP A 86 1.70 9.07 -21.39
CA TRP A 86 1.17 10.22 -22.12
C TRP A 86 0.56 11.27 -21.17
N TRP A 87 -0.22 10.82 -20.16
CA TRP A 87 -0.77 11.72 -19.14
C TRP A 87 0.33 12.44 -18.36
N HIS A 88 1.31 11.68 -17.89
CA HIS A 88 2.46 12.19 -17.15
C HIS A 88 3.24 13.23 -17.98
N GLU A 89 3.55 12.93 -19.24
CA GLU A 89 4.25 13.83 -20.16
C GLU A 89 3.43 15.08 -20.49
N THR A 90 2.09 14.98 -20.52
CA THR A 90 1.20 16.09 -20.87
C THR A 90 1.06 17.10 -19.74
N ILE A 91 0.94 16.65 -18.49
CA ILE A 91 0.68 17.53 -17.34
C ILE A 91 1.92 17.82 -16.47
N GLY A 92 3.00 17.05 -16.67
CA GLY A 92 4.26 17.18 -15.92
C GLY A 92 4.25 16.50 -14.55
N ASP A 93 5.44 16.16 -14.07
CA ASP A 93 5.70 15.34 -12.88
C ASP A 93 4.98 15.85 -11.62
N GLU A 94 5.06 17.16 -11.36
CA GLU A 94 4.50 17.77 -10.15
C GLU A 94 2.97 17.73 -10.15
N ALA A 95 2.34 18.12 -11.26
CA ALA A 95 0.89 18.10 -11.38
C ALA A 95 0.35 16.66 -11.33
N PHE A 96 1.04 15.72 -11.98
CA PHE A 96 0.71 14.31 -11.92
C PHE A 96 0.78 13.75 -10.50
N ALA A 97 1.84 14.07 -9.75
CA ALA A 97 1.98 13.67 -8.35
C ALA A 97 0.86 14.25 -7.47
N ILE A 98 0.54 15.55 -7.61
CA ILE A 98 -0.53 16.21 -6.86
C ILE A 98 -1.87 15.54 -7.14
N VAL A 99 -2.21 15.30 -8.42
CA VAL A 99 -3.47 14.64 -8.81
C VAL A 99 -3.55 13.24 -8.21
N LEU A 100 -2.49 12.45 -8.27
CA LEU A 100 -2.45 11.12 -7.66
C LEU A 100 -2.62 11.18 -6.15
N ILE A 101 -1.96 12.11 -5.45
CA ILE A 101 -2.08 12.26 -4.00
C ILE A 101 -3.53 12.61 -3.62
N LEU A 102 -4.16 13.53 -4.35
CA LEU A 102 -5.55 13.93 -4.12
C LEU A 102 -6.52 12.76 -4.35
N ILE A 103 -6.35 12.00 -5.45
CA ILE A 103 -7.17 10.82 -5.73
C ILE A 103 -7.01 9.78 -4.62
N ASN A 104 -5.78 9.43 -4.23
CA ASN A 104 -5.54 8.46 -3.17
C ASN A 104 -6.06 8.92 -1.80
N THR A 105 -6.02 10.23 -1.53
CA THR A 105 -6.53 10.79 -0.26
C THR A 105 -8.05 10.78 -0.20
N VAL A 106 -8.73 11.11 -1.31
CA VAL A 106 -10.19 11.24 -1.34
C VAL A 106 -10.89 9.92 -1.61
N ALA A 107 -10.39 9.14 -2.56
CA ALA A 107 -11.00 7.88 -3.00
C ALA A 107 -10.40 6.65 -2.29
N GLY A 108 -9.26 6.81 -1.61
CA GLY A 108 -8.51 5.70 -1.04
C GLY A 108 -7.70 4.95 -2.10
N TRP A 109 -7.09 3.84 -1.68
CA TRP A 109 -6.08 3.12 -2.47
C TRP A 109 -6.71 2.11 -3.44
N ALA A 110 -7.93 1.64 -3.15
CA ALA A 110 -8.60 0.64 -3.99
C ALA A 110 -9.04 1.22 -5.36
N PRO A 111 -9.61 2.44 -5.46
CA PRO A 111 -9.93 3.02 -6.76
C PRO A 111 -8.71 3.35 -7.62
N SER A 112 -7.57 3.66 -7.01
CA SER A 112 -6.32 3.98 -7.71
C SER A 112 -5.86 2.82 -8.61
N PHE A 113 -6.08 1.58 -8.20
CA PHE A 113 -5.79 0.39 -9.01
C PHE A 113 -6.80 0.15 -10.13
N PHE A 114 -8.05 0.64 -10.04
CA PHE A 114 -9.06 0.44 -11.09
C PHE A 114 -9.04 1.55 -12.15
N PHE A 115 -8.68 2.77 -11.77
CA PHE A 115 -8.62 3.91 -12.69
C PHE A 115 -7.23 4.10 -13.32
N LEU A 116 -6.19 3.51 -12.72
CA LEU A 116 -4.80 3.63 -13.18
C LEU A 116 -4.08 2.28 -13.33
N GLY A 117 -4.80 1.15 -13.23
CA GLY A 117 -4.30 -0.24 -13.35
C GLY A 117 -4.46 -0.84 -14.75
#